data_AF-A0A529KXL2-F1
#
_entry.id   AF-A0A529KXL2-F1
#
_cell.length_a   1.000
_cell.length_b   1.000
_cell.length_c   1.000
_cell.angle_alpha   90.00
_cell.angle_beta   90.00
_cell.angle_gamma   90.00
#
_symmetry.space_group_name_H-M   'P 1'
#
loop_
_entity.id
_entity.type
_entity.pdbx_description
1 polymer ?
#
loop_
_entity_poly.entity_id
_entity_poly.type
_entity_poly.pdbx_seq_one_letter_code
_entity_poly.pdbx_strand_id
1 'polypeptide(L)'
;RDAMRALNEKSGREDLLLKIGVHAGPCIAVSMNERQDYFGQTVNIASRVQNLANAQAIFATRAVVDDNLTADLLHRNALTPVPHEVSLRGIEREIAVYTIP
;
A
#
# COMPACT_ATOMS: atom_id res chain seq x y z
N ARG A 1 10.21 9.70 5.46
CA ARG A 1 11.06 8.67 6.11
C ARG A 1 11.50 9.07 7.52
N ASP A 2 11.63 10.36 7.81
CA ASP A 2 12.15 10.87 9.10
C ASP A 2 11.34 10.45 10.33
N ALA A 3 10.02 10.34 10.21
CA ALA A 3 9.18 9.84 11.31
C ALA A 3 9.56 8.43 11.78
N MET A 4 9.89 7.52 10.85
CA MET A 4 10.34 6.16 11.20
C MET A 4 11.73 6.18 11.83
N ARG A 5 12.62 7.06 11.35
CA ARG A 5 13.94 7.24 11.95
C ARG A 5 13.82 7.72 13.40
N ALA A 6 13.02 8.76 13.65
CA ALA A 6 12.76 9.28 14.98
C ALA A 6 12.12 8.23 15.90
N LEU A 7 11.28 7.34 15.36
CA LEU A 7 10.69 6.24 16.13
C LEU A 7 11.75 5.20 16.53
N ASN A 8 12.63 4.83 15.60
CA ASN A 8 13.74 3.92 15.85
C ASN A 8 14.68 4.48 16.92
N GLU A 9 15.11 5.74 16.77
CA GLU A 9 15.96 6.45 17.75
C GLU A 9 15.33 6.45 19.15
N LYS A 10 14.02 6.76 19.27
CA LYS A 10 13.31 6.74 20.56
C LYS A 10 13.18 5.34 21.16
N SER A 11 13.07 4.31 20.33
CA SER A 11 12.90 2.93 20.78
C SER A 11 14.21 2.24 21.16
N GLY A 12 15.36 2.86 20.85
CA GLY A 12 16.69 2.28 21.05
C GLY A 12 16.98 1.09 20.13
N ARG A 13 16.14 0.87 19.11
CA ARG A 13 16.25 -0.21 18.13
C ARG A 13 16.15 0.35 16.72
N GLU A 14 16.97 -0.16 15.81
CA GLU A 14 16.95 0.23 14.38
C GLU A 14 16.18 -0.76 13.50
N ASP A 15 15.45 -1.70 14.10
CA ASP A 15 14.80 -2.83 13.41
C ASP A 15 13.33 -2.57 13.03
N LEU A 16 12.74 -1.41 13.35
CA LEU A 16 11.38 -1.11 12.89
C LEU A 16 11.40 -0.69 11.41
N LEU A 17 10.69 -1.48 10.62
CA LEU A 17 10.50 -1.26 9.19
C LEU A 17 9.04 -0.91 8.90
N LEU A 18 8.82 0.05 8.01
CA LEU A 18 7.49 0.41 7.54
C LEU A 18 7.23 -0.20 6.16
N LYS A 19 6.14 -0.96 6.06
CA LYS A 19 5.65 -1.57 4.84
C LYS A 19 4.27 -1.00 4.53
N ILE A 20 4.10 -0.37 3.36
CA ILE A 20 2.85 0.26 2.95
C ILE A 20 2.36 -0.40 1.66
N GLY A 21 1.10 -0.82 1.67
CA GLY A 21 0.38 -1.31 0.49
C GLY A 21 -0.90 -0.53 0.29
N VAL A 22 -1.17 -0.11 -0.95
CA VAL A 22 -2.34 0.70 -1.30
C VAL A 22 -3.11 0.04 -2.44
N HIS A 23 -4.42 -0.10 -2.26
CA HIS A 23 -5.34 -0.57 -3.28
C HIS A 23 -6.66 0.17 -3.16
N ALA A 24 -7.30 0.43 -4.30
CA ALA A 24 -8.59 1.09 -4.37
C ALA A 24 -9.60 0.17 -5.07
N GLY A 25 -10.80 0.08 -4.50
CA GLY A 25 -11.87 -0.77 -4.99
C GLY A 25 -13.08 -0.75 -4.06
N PRO A 26 -14.20 -1.38 -4.46
CA PRO A 26 -15.39 -1.45 -3.64
C PRO A 26 -15.14 -2.30 -2.38
N CYS A 27 -15.62 -1.83 -1.23
CA CYS A 27 -15.59 -2.59 0.03
C CYS A 27 -16.88 -2.35 0.81
N ILE A 28 -17.14 -3.23 1.78
CA ILE A 28 -18.30 -3.13 2.66
C ILE A 28 -17.82 -2.47 3.95
N ALA A 29 -18.33 -1.28 4.25
CA ALA A 29 -18.14 -0.65 5.54
C ALA A 29 -19.25 -1.10 6.50
N VAL A 30 -18.87 -1.61 7.67
CA VAL A 30 -19.81 -2.01 8.73
C VAL A 30 -19.44 -1.32 10.04
N SER A 31 -20.42 -1.12 10.91
CA SER A 31 -20.19 -0.66 12.27
C SER A 31 -20.44 -1.80 13.24
N MET A 32 -19.42 -2.16 14.03
CA MET A 32 -19.49 -3.21 15.04
C MET A 32 -18.79 -2.73 16.30
N ASN A 33 -19.44 -2.85 17.47
CA ASN A 33 -18.92 -2.39 18.76
C ASN A 33 -18.47 -0.90 18.74
N GLU A 34 -19.30 -0.03 18.16
CA GLU A 34 -19.01 1.41 18.02
C GLU A 34 -17.75 1.74 17.22
N ARG A 35 -17.23 0.76 16.45
CA ARG A 35 -16.08 0.92 15.56
C ARG A 35 -16.48 0.63 14.12
N GLN A 36 -16.00 1.47 13.21
CA GLN A 36 -16.11 1.19 11.77
C GLN A 36 -15.05 0.17 11.36
N ASP A 37 -15.48 -0.81 10.56
CA ASP A 37 -14.62 -1.85 9.99
C ASP A 37 -14.94 -2.05 8.50
N TYR A 38 -13.99 -2.57 7.73
CA TYR A 38 -14.06 -2.70 6.28
C TYR A 38 -13.79 -4.14 5.83
N PHE A 39 -14.70 -4.67 5.00
CA PHE A 39 -14.66 -6.05 4.52
C PHE A 39 -14.66 -6.14 2.99
N GLY A 40 -14.15 -7.26 2.48
CA GLY A 40 -14.25 -7.64 1.07
C GLY A 40 -12.90 -7.85 0.37
N GLN A 41 -12.96 -8.08 -0.93
CA GLN A 41 -11.77 -8.32 -1.76
C GLN A 41 -10.77 -7.16 -1.72
N THR A 42 -11.25 -5.91 -1.67
CA THR A 42 -10.40 -4.72 -1.68
C THR A 42 -9.44 -4.66 -0.48
N VAL A 43 -9.92 -4.91 0.74
CA VAL A 43 -9.06 -4.92 1.94
C VAL A 43 -8.10 -6.11 1.93
N ASN A 44 -8.51 -7.24 1.36
CA ASN A 44 -7.65 -8.41 1.18
C ASN A 44 -6.55 -8.16 0.14
N ILE A 45 -6.85 -7.44 -0.94
CA ILE A 45 -5.84 -7.05 -1.93
C ILE A 45 -4.87 -6.05 -1.30
N ALA A 46 -5.36 -5.01 -0.62
CA ALA A 46 -4.51 -4.01 0.03
C ALA A 46 -3.51 -4.66 1.01
N SER A 47 -3.98 -5.60 1.85
CA SER A 47 -3.10 -6.32 2.79
C SER A 47 -2.07 -7.21 2.07
N ARG A 48 -2.46 -7.87 0.96
CA ARG A 48 -1.53 -8.66 0.15
C ARG A 48 -0.49 -7.79 -0.56
N VAL A 49 -0.88 -6.62 -1.06
CA VAL A 49 0.04 -5.63 -1.65
C VAL A 49 1.03 -5.13 -0.59
N GLN A 50 0.56 -4.85 0.64
CA GLN A 50 1.42 -4.46 1.75
C GLN A 50 2.43 -5.57 2.11
N ASN A 51 2.01 -6.83 2.04
CA ASN A 51 2.91 -7.96 2.29
C ASN A 51 4.05 -8.05 1.28
N LEU A 52 3.86 -7.59 0.04
CA LEU A 52 4.92 -7.52 -0.98
C LEU A 52 5.94 -6.39 -0.71
N ALA A 53 5.54 -5.36 0.03
CA ALA A 53 6.40 -4.20 0.24
C ALA A 53 7.70 -4.59 0.97
N ASN A 54 8.83 -4.14 0.46
CA ASN A 54 10.08 -4.14 1.21
C ASN A 54 10.14 -2.91 2.12
N ALA A 55 11.11 -2.88 3.02
CA ALA A 55 11.33 -1.69 3.83
C ALA A 55 11.63 -0.50 2.91
N GLN A 56 11.00 0.64 3.19
CA GLN A 56 11.25 1.95 2.57
C GLN A 56 10.51 2.26 1.27
N ALA A 57 9.63 1.40 0.75
CA ALA A 57 8.84 1.71 -0.44
C ALA A 57 7.33 1.52 -0.22
N ILE A 58 6.53 2.20 -1.04
CA ILE A 58 5.08 2.03 -1.10
C ILE A 58 4.77 1.13 -2.29
N PHE A 59 3.96 0.10 -2.07
CA PHE A 59 3.44 -0.74 -3.15
C PHE A 59 1.99 -0.35 -3.41
N ALA A 60 1.64 -0.10 -4.66
CA ALA A 60 0.30 0.33 -5.04
C ALA A 60 -0.19 -0.44 -6.26
N THR A 61 -1.47 -0.78 -6.31
CA THR A 61 -2.05 -1.39 -7.53
C THR A 61 -2.26 -0.37 -8.64
N ARG A 62 -2.45 -0.83 -9.88
CA ARG A 62 -2.85 0.02 -11.02
C ARG A 62 -4.02 0.97 -10.71
N ALA A 63 -5.05 0.48 -10.01
CA ALA A 63 -6.22 1.29 -9.64
C ALA A 63 -5.89 2.55 -8.82
N VAL A 64 -4.72 2.58 -8.16
CA VAL A 64 -4.23 3.73 -7.39
C VAL A 64 -3.33 4.58 -8.27
N VAL A 65 -2.39 3.97 -9.00
CA VAL A 65 -1.42 4.71 -9.83
C VAL A 65 -2.09 5.45 -10.99
N ASP A 66 -3.12 4.85 -11.59
CA ASP A 66 -3.84 5.42 -12.74
C ASP A 66 -4.93 6.43 -12.33
N ASP A 67 -5.17 6.62 -11.03
CA ASP A 67 -6.08 7.68 -10.55
C ASP A 67 -5.48 9.06 -10.88
N ASN A 68 -6.30 9.98 -11.40
CA ASN A 68 -5.84 11.28 -11.89
C ASN A 68 -5.14 12.12 -10.80
N LEU A 69 -5.65 12.10 -9.57
CA LEU A 69 -5.05 12.86 -8.46
C LEU A 69 -3.72 12.24 -8.05
N THR A 70 -3.66 10.91 -8.05
CA THR A 70 -2.43 10.18 -7.74
C THR A 70 -1.37 10.38 -8.82
N ALA A 71 -1.74 10.31 -10.10
CA ALA A 71 -0.84 10.55 -11.23
C ALA A 71 -0.26 11.98 -11.20
N ASP A 72 -1.09 12.99 -10.94
CA ASP A 72 -0.63 14.37 -10.76
C ASP A 72 0.30 14.53 -9.54
N LEU A 73 -0.02 13.89 -8.41
CA LEU A 73 0.83 13.91 -7.23
C LEU A 73 2.20 13.27 -7.49
N LEU A 74 2.23 12.12 -8.16
CA LEU A 74 3.47 11.45 -8.54
C LEU A 74 4.32 12.33 -9.46
N HIS A 75 3.69 12.96 -10.46
CA HIS A 75 4.36 13.85 -11.40
C HIS A 75 4.96 15.08 -10.70
N ARG A 76 4.20 15.75 -9.82
CA ARG A 76 4.66 16.92 -9.06
C ARG A 76 5.85 16.63 -8.15
N ASN A 77 5.96 15.39 -7.67
CA ASN A 77 7.05 14.95 -6.81
C ASN A 77 8.19 14.26 -7.58
N ALA A 78 8.15 14.25 -8.92
CA ALA A 78 9.12 13.56 -9.79
C ALA A 78 9.28 12.06 -9.44
N LEU A 79 8.20 11.41 -9.01
CA LEU A 79 8.17 9.99 -8.66
C LEU A 79 7.67 9.19 -9.85
N THR A 80 8.47 8.20 -10.29
CA THR A 80 8.09 7.26 -11.35
C THR A 80 7.79 5.90 -10.73
N PRO A 81 6.53 5.44 -10.74
CA PRO A 81 6.19 4.10 -10.25
C PRO A 81 6.82 3.01 -11.12
N VAL A 82 7.45 2.01 -10.50
CA VAL A 82 8.08 0.88 -11.19
C VAL A 82 7.13 -0.31 -11.20
N PRO A 83 6.72 -0.84 -12.36
CA PRO A 83 5.74 -1.93 -12.44
C PRO A 83 6.34 -3.31 -12.11
N HIS A 84 5.50 -4.14 -11.51
CA HIS A 84 5.74 -5.55 -11.17
C HIS A 84 4.47 -6.36 -11.44
N GLU A 85 4.60 -7.48 -12.14
CA GLU A 85 3.53 -8.47 -12.25
C GLU A 85 3.67 -9.48 -11.10
N VAL A 86 2.61 -9.63 -10.30
CA VAL A 86 2.63 -10.46 -9.10
C VAL A 86 1.37 -11.30 -8.99
N SER A 87 1.56 -12.57 -8.66
CA SER A 87 0.50 -13.49 -8.28
C SER A 87 0.19 -13.33 -6.79
N LEU A 88 -1.02 -12.88 -6.45
CA LEU A 88 -1.47 -12.77 -5.06
C LEU A 88 -2.25 -14.02 -4.66
N ARG A 89 -1.85 -14.70 -3.58
CA ARG A 89 -2.52 -15.91 -3.07
C ARG A 89 -4.03 -15.65 -2.91
N GLY A 90 -4.87 -16.49 -3.53
CA GLY A 90 -6.33 -16.35 -3.44
C GLY A 90 -6.90 -15.22 -4.30
N ILE A 91 -6.19 -14.84 -5.37
CA ILE A 91 -6.69 -14.07 -6.51
C ILE A 91 -6.33 -14.88 -7.75
N GLU A 92 -7.32 -15.19 -8.59
CA GLU A 92 -7.11 -16.05 -9.76
C GLU A 92 -6.33 -15.36 -10.89
N ARG A 93 -6.23 -14.04 -10.88
CA ARG A 93 -5.52 -13.21 -11.86
C ARG A 93 -4.28 -12.56 -11.28
N GLU A 94 -3.26 -12.42 -12.11
CA GLU A 94 -2.14 -11.51 -11.83
C GLU A 94 -2.65 -10.08 -11.68
N ILE A 95 -2.05 -9.36 -10.73
CA ILE A 95 -2.36 -7.94 -10.51
C ILE A 95 -1.08 -7.16 -10.74
N ALA A 96 -1.17 -6.15 -11.61
CA ALA A 96 -0.11 -5.16 -11.77
C ALA A 96 0.03 -4.32 -10.49
N VAL A 97 1.19 -4.42 -9.86
CA VAL A 97 1.58 -3.67 -8.67
C VAL A 97 2.78 -2.80 -9.01
N TYR A 98 2.84 -1.61 -8.43
CA TYR A 98 3.88 -0.63 -8.69
C TYR A 98 4.59 -0.27 -7.40
N THR A 99 5.91 -0.20 -7.45
CA THR A 99 6.72 0.35 -6.37
C THR A 99 6.89 1.84 -6.58
N ILE A 100 6.52 2.62 -5.56
CA ILE A 100 6.73 4.06 -5.48
C ILE A 100 7.90 4.30 -4.49
N PRO A 101 9.02 4.88 -4.95
CA PRO A 101 10.24 5.03 -4.16
C PRO A 101 10.20 6.16 -3.12
#